data_AF-A0A7S1NSM6-F1
#
_entry.id   AF-A0A7S1NSM6-F1
#
_cell.length_a   1.000
_cell.length_b   1.000
_cell.length_c   1.000
_cell.angle_alpha   90.00
_cell.angle_beta   90.00
_cell.angle_gamma   90.00
#
_symmetry.space_group_name_H-M   'P 1'
#
loop_
_entity.id
_entity.type
_entity.pdbx_description
1 polymer ?
#
loop_
_entity_poly.entity_id
_entity_poly.type
_entity_poly.pdbx_seq_one_letter_code
_entity_poly.pdbx_strand_id
1 'polypeptide(L)'
;ALLQDHKVESRIIFPAAAFLEMIAAALQRRSGDLSASMCVEDVAFRRWLPLDPSGPTQSVRCEVDEAGAVRVSSTGGDGSSVLHVTAQAGTAQTEHTPLASATGGKRVDTAQLYRQFSALGLDYGPHFRRLADVCLGDAHATATLQDPTNSWKADRVHPGFL
;
A
#
# COMPACT_ATOMS: atom_id res chain seq x y z
N ALA A 1 14.33 -0.88 7.78
CA ALA A 1 13.88 -2.27 7.61
C ALA A 1 12.72 -2.35 6.63
N LEU A 2 11.51 -1.87 6.98
CA LEU A 2 10.29 -1.95 6.14
C LEU A 2 10.53 -1.65 4.65
N LEU A 3 11.00 -0.45 4.30
CA LEU A 3 11.16 -0.06 2.88
C LEU A 3 12.13 -0.98 2.12
N GLN A 4 13.15 -1.52 2.77
CA GLN A 4 14.14 -2.41 2.15
C GLN A 4 13.57 -3.78 1.78
N ASP A 5 12.41 -4.15 2.35
CA ASP A 5 11.72 -5.41 2.09
C ASP A 5 10.74 -5.33 0.91
N HIS A 6 10.64 -4.19 0.22
CA HIS A 6 9.86 -4.05 -1.00
C HIS A 6 10.79 -3.79 -2.18
N LYS A 7 11.09 -4.83 -2.95
CA LYS A 7 12.00 -4.76 -4.07
C LYS A 7 11.34 -5.19 -5.38
N VAL A 8 11.65 -4.46 -6.43
CA VAL A 8 11.27 -4.77 -7.81
C VAL A 8 12.55 -4.81 -8.64
N GLU A 9 12.79 -5.93 -9.31
CA GLU A 9 14.02 -6.19 -10.08
C GLU A 9 15.28 -5.91 -9.24
N SER A 10 15.32 -6.43 -8.01
CA SER A 10 16.39 -6.21 -7.01
C SER A 10 16.60 -4.77 -6.54
N ARG A 11 15.80 -3.79 -6.97
CA ARG A 11 15.86 -2.39 -6.53
C ARG A 11 14.84 -2.12 -5.43
N ILE A 12 15.22 -1.35 -4.43
CA ILE A 12 14.28 -0.92 -3.39
C ILE A 12 13.34 0.13 -4.00
N ILE A 13 12.05 -0.18 -4.06
CA ILE A 13 11.02 0.72 -4.58
C ILE A 13 10.09 1.10 -3.45
N PHE A 14 9.79 2.39 -3.28
CA PHE A 14 8.78 2.84 -2.34
C PHE A 14 7.42 2.19 -2.67
N PRO A 15 6.80 1.45 -1.74
CA PRO A 15 5.58 0.69 -2.03
C PRO A 15 4.40 1.57 -2.45
N ALA A 16 3.60 1.11 -3.40
CA ALA A 16 2.34 1.76 -3.76
C ALA A 16 1.41 1.91 -2.55
N ALA A 17 1.31 0.87 -1.72
CA ALA A 17 0.60 0.87 -0.44
C ALA A 17 1.08 1.96 0.54
N ALA A 18 2.37 2.31 0.53
CA ALA A 18 2.90 3.35 1.40
C ALA A 18 2.45 4.76 0.94
N PHE A 19 2.27 4.98 -0.38
CA PHE A 19 1.63 6.21 -0.85
C PHE A 19 0.17 6.29 -0.39
N LEU A 20 -0.58 5.19 -0.44
CA LEU A 20 -1.96 5.15 0.04
C LEU A 20 -2.06 5.45 1.54
N GLU A 21 -1.15 4.90 2.35
CA GLU A 21 -1.07 5.22 3.79
C GLU A 21 -0.78 6.72 4.01
N MET A 22 0.16 7.29 3.25
CA MET A 22 0.44 8.73 3.33
C MET A 22 -0.77 9.59 2.99
N ILE A 23 -1.54 9.21 1.97
CA ILE A 23 -2.79 9.89 1.59
C ILE A 23 -3.80 9.77 2.72
N ALA A 24 -4.05 8.56 3.23
CA ALA A 24 -4.97 8.33 4.35
C ALA A 24 -4.59 9.17 5.59
N ALA A 25 -3.31 9.21 5.94
CA ALA A 25 -2.81 10.00 7.06
C ALA A 25 -2.91 11.52 6.81
N ALA A 26 -2.76 12.00 5.58
CA ALA A 26 -2.95 13.41 5.23
C ALA A 26 -4.43 13.80 5.34
N LEU A 27 -5.32 12.92 4.88
CA LEU A 27 -6.76 13.09 4.93
C LEU A 27 -7.30 13.09 6.37
N GLN A 28 -6.85 12.15 7.20
CA GLN A 28 -7.20 12.12 8.63
C GLN A 28 -6.79 13.40 9.36
N ARG A 29 -5.60 13.95 9.06
CA ARG A 29 -5.15 15.23 9.65
C ARG A 29 -5.98 16.43 9.21
N ARG A 30 -6.50 16.42 7.97
CA ARG A 30 -7.36 17.50 7.46
C ARG A 30 -8.77 17.44 8.01
N SER A 31 -9.34 16.25 8.11
CA SER A 31 -10.72 16.07 8.56
C SER A 31 -10.89 16.21 10.07
N GLY A 32 -9.82 16.07 10.87
CA GLY A 32 -9.94 16.08 12.32
C GLY A 32 -10.78 14.90 12.83
N ASP A 33 -11.50 15.10 13.93
CA ASP A 33 -12.33 14.08 14.60
C ASP A 33 -13.71 13.87 13.92
N LEU A 34 -13.81 14.17 12.62
CA LEU A 34 -15.06 13.98 11.87
C LEU A 34 -15.33 12.48 11.69
N SER A 35 -16.50 12.05 12.15
CA SER A 35 -16.99 10.66 12.08
C SER A 35 -17.31 10.15 10.67
N ALA A 36 -17.02 10.94 9.62
CA ALA A 36 -17.29 10.57 8.24
C ALA A 36 -16.19 9.63 7.71
N SER A 37 -16.62 8.46 7.21
CA SER A 37 -15.74 7.55 6.49
C SER A 37 -15.18 8.23 5.24
N MET A 38 -13.86 8.44 5.23
CA MET A 38 -13.16 9.01 4.09
C MET A 38 -12.89 7.94 3.03
N CYS A 39 -12.97 8.32 1.77
CA CYS A 39 -12.56 7.47 0.66
C CYS A 39 -11.52 8.17 -0.21
N VAL A 40 -10.77 7.35 -0.95
CA VAL A 40 -9.89 7.79 -2.02
C VAL A 40 -10.25 6.99 -3.26
N GLU A 41 -10.51 7.70 -4.34
CA GLU A 41 -10.94 7.18 -5.63
C GLU A 41 -10.04 7.74 -6.75
N ASP A 42 -10.16 7.19 -7.96
CA ASP A 42 -9.35 7.56 -9.13
C ASP A 42 -7.83 7.59 -8.89
N VAL A 43 -7.34 6.66 -8.05
CA VAL A 43 -5.92 6.54 -7.75
C VAL A 43 -5.15 6.10 -9.00
N ALA A 44 -4.20 6.93 -9.42
CA ALA A 44 -3.28 6.63 -10.50
C ALA A 44 -1.83 6.75 -10.05
N PHE A 45 -1.11 5.63 -10.09
CA PHE A 45 0.34 5.57 -9.90
C PHE A 45 1.04 5.93 -11.21
N ARG A 46 1.71 7.08 -11.25
CA ARG A 46 2.31 7.67 -12.45
C ARG A 46 3.77 7.27 -12.65
N ARG A 47 4.55 7.24 -11.56
CA ARG A 47 5.99 6.93 -11.58
C ARG A 47 6.40 6.22 -10.31
N TRP A 48 7.30 5.25 -10.45
CA TRP A 48 7.94 4.61 -9.31
C TRP A 48 8.84 5.60 -8.57
N LEU A 49 9.07 5.32 -7.28
CA LEU A 49 10.03 6.04 -6.44
C LEU A 49 11.11 5.06 -5.99
N PRO A 50 12.24 4.94 -6.73
CA PRO A 50 13.38 4.16 -6.30
C PRO A 50 14.04 4.80 -5.07
N LEU A 51 14.47 3.96 -4.14
CA LEU A 51 15.18 4.39 -2.94
C LEU A 51 16.60 3.84 -2.99
N ASP A 52 17.57 4.73 -2.81
CA ASP A 52 18.98 4.37 -2.66
C ASP A 52 19.38 4.62 -1.20
N PRO A 53 19.69 3.56 -0.40
CA PRO A 53 20.16 3.72 0.97
C PRO A 53 21.47 4.50 1.09
N SER A 54 22.25 4.57 0.03
CA SER A 54 23.51 5.33 -0.06
C SER A 54 23.35 6.70 -0.72
N GLY A 55 22.16 6.98 -1.28
CA GLY A 55 21.85 8.22 -1.96
C GLY A 55 21.44 9.35 -1.01
N PRO A 56 21.23 10.57 -1.55
CA PRO A 56 20.71 11.68 -0.76
C PRO A 56 19.29 11.40 -0.26
N THR A 57 18.92 12.02 0.86
CA THR A 57 17.56 11.96 1.39
C THR A 57 16.57 12.52 0.38
N GLN A 58 15.53 11.74 0.08
CA GLN A 58 14.40 12.18 -0.74
C GLN A 58 13.24 12.59 0.16
N SER A 59 12.66 13.77 -0.10
CA SER A 59 11.47 14.23 0.62
C SER A 59 10.23 13.83 -0.15
N VAL A 60 9.24 13.21 0.48
CA VAL A 60 7.96 12.88 -0.15
C VAL A 60 6.87 13.74 0.49
N ARG A 61 6.05 14.40 -0.33
CA ARG A 61 4.96 15.26 0.11
C ARG A 61 3.64 14.79 -0.49
N CYS A 62 2.62 14.73 0.36
CA CYS A 62 1.23 14.56 -0.05
C CYS A 62 0.50 15.90 0.12
N GLU A 63 -0.12 16.38 -0.94
CA GLU A 63 -0.92 17.61 -0.97
C GLU A 63 -2.37 17.23 -1.30
N VAL A 64 -3.32 17.82 -0.59
CA VAL A 64 -4.75 17.66 -0.85
C VAL A 64 -5.39 19.03 -0.86
N ASP A 65 -6.00 19.40 -1.99
CA ASP A 65 -6.65 20.71 -2.13
C ASP A 65 -8.08 20.73 -1.57
N GLU A 66 -8.71 21.89 -1.61
CA GLU A 66 -10.08 22.10 -1.11
C GLU A 66 -11.12 21.29 -1.87
N ALA A 67 -10.88 21.01 -3.16
CA ALA A 67 -11.74 20.16 -3.98
C ALA A 67 -11.48 18.65 -3.77
N GLY A 68 -10.50 18.30 -2.94
CA GLY A 68 -10.13 16.92 -2.64
C GLY A 68 -9.15 16.31 -3.63
N ALA A 69 -8.61 17.05 -4.59
CA ALA A 69 -7.60 16.51 -5.49
C ALA A 69 -6.30 16.24 -4.72
N VAL A 70 -5.81 15.02 -4.83
CA VAL A 70 -4.63 14.52 -4.12
C VAL A 70 -3.46 14.43 -5.09
N ARG A 71 -2.29 14.94 -4.67
CA ARG A 71 -1.01 14.78 -5.38
C ARG A 71 0.06 14.33 -4.42
N VAL A 72 0.79 13.27 -4.77
CA VAL A 72 1.97 12.83 -4.02
C VAL A 72 3.20 12.94 -4.89
N SER A 73 4.19 13.72 -4.46
CA SER A 73 5.42 13.98 -5.18
C SER A 73 6.65 13.80 -4.29
N SER A 74 7.77 13.41 -4.89
CA SER A 74 9.08 13.45 -4.23
C SER A 74 9.89 14.65 -4.70
N THR A 75 10.81 15.11 -3.86
CA THR A 75 11.81 16.12 -4.20
C THR A 75 13.20 15.56 -3.91
N GLY A 76 14.04 15.53 -4.95
CA GLY A 76 15.43 15.11 -4.88
C GLY A 76 16.34 16.18 -4.26
N GLY A 77 17.59 15.81 -3.94
CA GLY A 77 18.58 16.72 -3.38
C GLY A 77 18.97 17.89 -4.31
N ASP A 78 18.70 17.75 -5.62
CA ASP A 78 18.88 18.79 -6.64
C ASP A 78 17.67 19.74 -6.77
N GLY A 79 16.63 19.54 -5.95
CA GLY A 79 15.39 20.32 -5.98
C GLY A 79 14.41 19.91 -7.08
N SER A 80 14.73 18.88 -7.88
CA SER A 80 13.80 18.35 -8.88
C SER A 80 12.61 17.68 -8.20
N SER A 81 11.41 17.89 -8.74
CA SER A 81 10.17 17.31 -8.22
C SER A 81 9.58 16.29 -9.19
N VAL A 82 9.16 15.14 -8.67
CA VAL A 82 8.57 14.05 -9.46
C VAL A 82 7.19 13.70 -8.89
N LEU A 83 6.16 13.78 -9.72
CA LEU A 83 4.81 13.36 -9.36
C LEU A 83 4.69 11.82 -9.45
N HIS A 84 4.28 11.20 -8.36
CA HIS A 84 4.14 9.75 -8.23
C HIS A 84 2.69 9.28 -8.24
N VAL A 85 1.80 9.98 -7.54
CA VAL A 85 0.40 9.58 -7.41
C VAL A 85 -0.52 10.78 -7.61
N THR A 86 -1.61 10.56 -8.33
CA THR A 86 -2.79 11.43 -8.33
C THR A 86 -3.99 10.63 -7.84
N ALA A 87 -4.89 11.26 -7.10
CA ALA A 87 -6.15 10.65 -6.67
C ALA A 87 -7.20 11.72 -6.38
N GLN A 88 -8.44 11.30 -6.11
CA GLN A 88 -9.52 12.14 -5.64
C GLN A 88 -9.96 11.66 -4.26
N ALA A 89 -9.98 12.57 -3.29
CA ALA A 89 -10.51 12.30 -1.96
C ALA A 89 -11.98 12.69 -1.88
N GLY A 90 -12.74 11.91 -1.12
CA GLY A 90 -14.16 12.12 -0.89
C GLY A 90 -14.61 11.54 0.45
N THR A 91 -15.93 11.51 0.63
CA THR A 91 -16.59 10.84 1.76
C THR A 91 -17.52 9.78 1.21
N ALA A 92 -17.47 8.58 1.76
CA ALA A 92 -18.34 7.48 1.37
C ALA A 92 -19.02 6.89 2.61
N GLN A 93 -20.28 6.46 2.48
CA GLN A 93 -20.86 5.58 3.49
C GLN A 93 -20.30 4.17 3.28
N THR A 94 -19.64 3.62 4.30
CA THR A 94 -19.11 2.25 4.22
C THR A 94 -20.19 1.26 4.59
N GLU A 95 -20.62 0.43 3.64
CA GLU A 95 -21.34 -0.80 3.95
C GLU A 95 -20.34 -1.95 4.12
N HIS A 96 -20.28 -2.51 5.33
CA HIS A 96 -19.45 -3.68 5.59
C HIS A 96 -20.12 -4.92 5.00
N THR A 97 -19.63 -5.39 3.85
CA THR A 97 -20.03 -6.69 3.31
C THR A 97 -19.25 -7.79 4.04
N PRO A 98 -19.90 -8.74 4.71
CA PRO A 98 -19.21 -9.87 5.33
C PRO A 98 -18.40 -10.64 4.29
N LEU A 99 -17.18 -11.04 4.65
CA LEU A 99 -16.35 -11.87 3.78
C LEU A 99 -17.08 -13.19 3.51
N ALA A 100 -17.31 -13.51 2.24
CA ALA A 100 -17.87 -14.80 1.85
C ALA A 100 -16.91 -15.91 2.27
N SER A 101 -17.43 -16.94 2.93
CA SER A 101 -16.64 -18.14 3.25
C SER A 101 -16.27 -18.83 1.94
N ALA A 102 -14.98 -18.89 1.62
CA ALA A 102 -14.48 -19.64 0.48
C ALA A 102 -14.48 -21.14 0.83
N THR A 103 -15.63 -21.79 0.77
CA THR A 103 -15.73 -23.24 0.90
C THR A 103 -15.36 -23.91 -0.43
N GLY A 104 -14.54 -24.95 -0.38
CA GLY A 104 -14.20 -25.76 -1.57
C GLY A 104 -13.12 -25.19 -2.49
N GLY A 105 -12.49 -24.06 -2.16
CA GLY A 105 -11.39 -23.48 -2.95
C GLY A 105 -10.09 -24.29 -2.86
N LYS A 106 -9.23 -24.15 -3.88
CA LYS A 106 -7.88 -24.74 -3.90
C LYS A 106 -6.95 -23.93 -3.01
N ARG A 107 -6.36 -24.59 -2.00
CA ARG A 107 -5.32 -23.98 -1.16
C ARG A 107 -4.05 -23.74 -1.98
N VAL A 108 -3.47 -22.55 -1.83
CA VAL A 108 -2.21 -22.15 -2.47
C VAL A 108 -1.07 -22.28 -1.47
N ASP A 109 0.05 -22.88 -1.89
CA ASP A 109 1.29 -22.82 -1.12
C ASP A 109 1.84 -21.39 -1.18
N THR A 110 1.72 -20.65 -0.08
CA THR A 110 2.18 -19.26 0.01
C THR A 110 3.69 -19.14 -0.16
N ALA A 111 4.48 -20.13 0.26
CA ALA A 111 5.92 -20.13 0.05
C ALA A 111 6.26 -20.30 -1.44
N GLN A 112 5.53 -21.16 -2.16
CA GLN A 112 5.64 -21.27 -3.62
C GLN A 112 5.21 -19.99 -4.32
N LEU A 113 4.12 -19.35 -3.88
CA LEU A 113 3.64 -18.10 -4.44
C LEU A 113 4.70 -16.98 -4.34
N TYR A 114 5.34 -16.80 -3.18
CA TYR A 114 6.42 -15.82 -3.05
C TYR A 114 7.65 -16.17 -3.90
N ARG A 115 7.97 -17.46 -4.13
CA ARG A 115 9.02 -17.85 -5.09
C ARG A 115 8.65 -17.45 -6.52
N GLN A 116 7.38 -17.59 -6.91
CA GLN A 116 6.89 -17.16 -8.22
C GLN A 116 6.95 -15.64 -8.37
N PHE A 117 6.58 -14.87 -7.34
CA PHE A 117 6.76 -13.41 -7.34
C PHE A 117 8.23 -13.01 -7.52
N SER A 118 9.15 -13.62 -6.77
CA SER A 118 10.59 -13.36 -6.91
C SER A 118 11.11 -13.70 -8.30
N ALA A 119 10.63 -14.79 -8.92
CA ALA A 119 10.97 -15.14 -10.30
C ALA A 119 10.47 -14.10 -11.34
N LEU A 120 9.45 -13.31 -11.00
CA LEU A 120 8.95 -12.18 -11.78
C LEU A 120 9.63 -10.84 -11.39
N GLY A 121 10.63 -10.88 -10.51
CA GLY A 121 11.33 -9.69 -10.01
C GLY A 121 10.67 -9.01 -8.83
N LEU A 122 9.62 -9.57 -8.23
CA LEU A 122 8.95 -9.03 -7.04
C LEU A 122 9.51 -9.69 -5.78
N ASP A 123 10.57 -9.10 -5.23
CA ASP A 123 11.34 -9.65 -4.11
C ASP A 123 10.84 -9.07 -2.78
N TYR A 124 9.77 -9.67 -2.26
CA TYR A 124 9.20 -9.29 -0.96
C TYR A 124 9.99 -9.88 0.22
N GLY A 125 10.42 -9.02 1.12
CA GLY A 125 11.01 -9.35 2.41
C GLY A 125 9.97 -9.54 3.53
N PRO A 126 10.40 -9.88 4.75
CA PRO A 126 9.51 -10.28 5.86
C PRO A 126 8.36 -9.32 6.15
N HIS A 127 8.53 -8.00 5.99
CA HIS A 127 7.46 -7.04 6.26
C HIS A 127 6.32 -7.05 5.23
N PHE A 128 6.55 -7.60 4.02
CA PHE A 128 5.57 -7.72 2.94
C PHE A 128 5.12 -9.18 2.71
N ARG A 129 5.71 -10.14 3.43
CA ARG A 129 5.32 -11.55 3.36
C ARG A 129 4.23 -11.90 4.37
N ARG A 130 3.07 -11.26 4.23
CA ARG A 130 1.96 -11.34 5.21
C ARG A 130 0.90 -12.39 4.89
N LEU A 131 0.90 -13.01 3.71
CA LEU A 131 -0.01 -14.11 3.38
C LEU A 131 0.28 -15.35 4.23
N ALA A 132 -0.64 -15.70 5.15
CA ALA A 132 -0.60 -16.90 5.97
C ALA A 132 -1.34 -18.07 5.32
N ASP A 133 -2.49 -17.77 4.72
CA ASP A 133 -3.28 -18.73 3.96
C ASP A 133 -3.90 -18.05 2.75
N VAL A 134 -4.05 -18.80 1.65
CA VAL A 134 -4.71 -18.33 0.43
C VAL A 134 -5.53 -19.48 -0.15
N CYS A 135 -6.82 -19.21 -0.39
CA CYS A 135 -7.74 -20.13 -1.05
C CYS A 135 -8.26 -19.49 -2.34
N LEU A 136 -8.12 -20.21 -3.45
CA LEU A 136 -8.62 -19.80 -4.76
C LEU A 136 -9.92 -20.55 -5.08
N GLY A 137 -11.03 -19.82 -5.21
CA GLY A 137 -12.29 -20.31 -5.76
C GLY A 137 -12.44 -19.92 -7.24
N ASP A 138 -13.57 -20.24 -7.84
CA ASP A 138 -13.82 -20.04 -9.29
C ASP A 138 -13.87 -18.56 -9.69
N ALA A 139 -14.40 -17.70 -8.82
CA ALA A 139 -14.62 -16.27 -9.09
C ALA A 139 -14.06 -15.33 -8.00
N HIS A 140 -13.48 -15.88 -6.94
CA HIS A 140 -12.94 -15.12 -5.82
C HIS A 140 -11.72 -15.82 -5.22
N ALA A 141 -10.87 -15.04 -4.55
CA ALA A 141 -9.80 -15.56 -3.72
C ALA A 141 -9.94 -14.98 -2.31
N THR A 142 -9.65 -15.78 -1.29
CA THR A 142 -9.57 -15.33 0.10
C THR A 142 -8.15 -15.50 0.60
N ALA A 143 -7.72 -14.58 1.46
CA ALA A 143 -6.42 -14.63 2.08
C ALA A 143 -6.52 -14.29 3.57
N THR A 144 -5.79 -15.03 4.38
CA THR A 144 -5.56 -14.69 5.78
C THR A 144 -4.20 -14.02 5.89
N LEU A 145 -4.15 -12.84 6.50
CA LEU A 145 -2.91 -12.11 6.75
C LEU A 145 -2.39 -12.41 8.17
N GLN A 146 -1.08 -12.53 8.32
CA GLN A 146 -0.40 -12.66 9.61
C GLN A 146 0.25 -11.35 10.04
N ASP A 147 0.16 -11.02 11.33
CA ASP A 147 0.86 -9.90 11.94
C ASP A 147 1.75 -10.36 13.11
N PRO A 148 2.84 -11.10 12.85
CA PRO A 148 3.72 -11.63 13.89
C PRO A 148 4.39 -10.55 14.75
N THR A 149 4.40 -9.30 14.28
CA THR A 149 5.03 -8.16 14.94
C THR A 149 4.03 -7.24 15.64
N ASN A 150 2.73 -7.57 15.63
CA ASN A 150 1.64 -6.73 16.17
C ASN A 150 1.73 -5.26 15.69
N SER A 151 2.00 -5.12 14.39
CA SER A 151 2.22 -3.87 13.69
C SER A 151 0.92 -3.20 13.21
N TRP A 152 -0.20 -3.91 13.23
CA TRP A 152 -1.52 -3.37 12.94
C TRP A 152 -1.95 -2.35 13.99
N LYS A 153 -2.48 -1.21 13.53
CA LYS A 153 -3.09 -0.18 14.37
C LYS A 153 -4.41 0.25 13.73
N ALA A 154 -5.43 0.51 14.53
CA ALA A 154 -6.75 0.88 14.00
C ALA A 154 -6.74 2.21 13.25
N ASP A 155 -5.83 3.13 13.63
CA ASP A 155 -5.67 4.46 13.05
C ASP A 155 -4.65 4.50 11.89
N ARG A 156 -3.91 3.42 11.65
CA ARG A 156 -2.88 3.35 10.60
C ARG A 156 -2.77 1.96 10.01
N VAL A 157 -2.83 1.88 8.69
CA VAL A 157 -2.62 0.62 7.99
C VAL A 157 -1.16 0.50 7.60
N HIS A 158 -0.44 -0.42 8.23
CA HIS A 158 0.95 -0.69 7.87
C HIS A 158 1.01 -1.16 6.40
N PRO A 159 1.89 -0.60 5.54
CA PRO A 159 1.86 -0.84 4.09
C PRO A 159 1.97 -2.30 3.65
N GLY A 160 2.53 -3.18 4.48
CA GLY A 160 2.55 -4.62 4.23
C GLY A 160 1.19 -5.35 4.33
N PHE A 161 0.11 -4.67 4.74
CA PHE A 161 -1.26 -5.21 4.79
C PHE A 161 -2.19 -4.69 3.68
N LEU A 162 -1.71 -3.78 2.82
CA LEU A 162 -2.40 -3.27 1.64
C LEU A 162 -1.74 -3.80 0.37
#